data_AF-A0A3A4VF37-F1
#
_entry.id   AF-A0A3A4VF37-F1
#
_cell.length_a   1.000
_cell.length_b   1.000
_cell.length_c   1.000
_cell.angle_alpha   90.00
_cell.angle_beta   90.00
_cell.angle_gamma   90.00
#
_symmetry.space_group_name_H-M   'P 1'
#
loop_
_entity.id
_entity.type
_entity.pdbx_description
1 polymer ?
#
loop_
_entity_poly.entity_id
_entity_poly.type
_entity_poly.pdbx_seq_one_letter_code
_entity_poly.pdbx_strand_id
1 'polypeptide(L)'
;MKILLWAIVVVVLIVGGFYFLNDYIYTEKQGDQRPAASEKDATYVIEGRVITLANGISELEAAPGSASKIVTRYFGNEVRKDLNGDGREDVAFLLTQETGGSGTFFYVVAALNTETGYVGSQAFLLGDRIAPQTIESGPGNTIVVNYADRQPGEPMTARPSVGKSARLILDAEAMQLKDINDQTIGGQTDEHGCLIAAGYSWCEARQACERSWEQYCTATQPKTVTFQCADDRTIQASFYIGDDKYVDLVLSDGRKLSVPRALSASGARYAKADESFVFWNKGDTAFITEAGGGETYKNCILK
;
A
#
# COMPACT_ATOMS: atom_id res chain seq x y z
N MET A 1 -3.40 55.29 -8.77
CA MET A 1 -2.23 54.69 -9.47
C MET A 1 -1.05 54.39 -8.53
N LYS A 2 -0.59 55.33 -7.69
CA LYS A 2 0.54 55.09 -6.76
C LYS A 2 0.31 53.99 -5.72
N ILE A 3 -0.90 53.90 -5.16
CA ILE A 3 -1.25 52.87 -4.14
C ILE A 3 -1.23 51.45 -4.74
N LEU A 4 -1.66 51.30 -5.99
CA LEU A 4 -1.66 50.01 -6.70
C LEU A 4 -0.23 49.54 -7.01
N LEU A 5 0.66 50.46 -7.38
CA LEU A 5 2.09 50.18 -7.59
C LEU A 5 2.77 49.71 -6.28
N TRP A 6 2.48 50.36 -5.16
CA TRP A 6 3.01 49.94 -3.85
C TRP A 6 2.48 48.56 -3.43
N ALA A 7 1.20 48.26 -3.68
CA ALA A 7 0.63 46.95 -3.38
C ALA A 7 1.30 45.83 -4.19
N ILE A 8 1.58 46.06 -5.49
CA ILE A 8 2.26 45.08 -6.35
C ILE A 8 3.70 44.84 -5.86
N VAL A 9 4.44 45.89 -5.49
CA VAL A 9 5.81 45.76 -4.97
C VAL A 9 5.83 44.95 -3.68
N VAL A 10 4.88 45.17 -2.77
CA VAL A 10 4.78 44.41 -1.52
C VAL A 10 4.46 42.94 -1.79
N VAL A 11 3.55 42.63 -2.71
CA VAL A 11 3.23 41.24 -3.08
C VAL A 11 4.44 40.55 -3.70
N VAL A 12 5.18 41.22 -4.59
CA VAL A 12 6.39 40.65 -5.20
C VAL A 12 7.48 40.40 -4.14
N LEU A 13 7.63 41.28 -3.15
CA LEU A 13 8.59 41.08 -2.05
C LEU A 13 8.16 39.94 -1.12
N ILE A 14 6.86 39.77 -0.86
CA ILE A 14 6.34 38.67 -0.04
C ILE A 14 6.48 37.35 -0.77
N VAL A 15 6.13 37.27 -2.06
CA VAL A 15 6.26 36.05 -2.86
C VAL A 15 7.73 35.71 -3.07
N GLY A 16 8.57 36.70 -3.42
CA GLY A 16 10.01 36.51 -3.54
C GLY A 16 10.65 36.08 -2.23
N GLY A 17 10.26 36.71 -1.11
CA GLY A 17 10.71 36.34 0.22
C GLY A 17 10.22 34.96 0.65
N PHE A 18 8.99 34.57 0.30
CA PHE A 18 8.46 33.23 0.56
C PHE A 18 9.21 32.17 -0.25
N TYR A 19 9.46 32.40 -1.54
CA TYR A 19 10.27 31.50 -2.36
C TYR A 19 11.71 31.39 -1.83
N PHE A 20 12.32 32.50 -1.44
CA PHE A 20 13.69 32.52 -0.92
C PHE A 20 13.80 31.85 0.46
N LEU A 21 12.83 32.07 1.35
CA LEU A 21 12.78 31.42 2.66
C LEU A 21 12.48 29.92 2.51
N ASN A 22 11.59 29.55 1.59
CA ASN A 22 11.29 28.17 1.30
C ASN A 22 12.55 27.47 0.76
N ASP A 23 13.21 28.01 -0.26
CA ASP A 23 14.47 27.49 -0.81
C ASP A 23 15.57 27.37 0.26
N TYR A 24 15.70 28.37 1.14
CA TYR A 24 16.60 28.32 2.29
C TYR A 24 16.27 27.18 3.28
N ILE A 25 14.99 26.98 3.61
CA ILE A 25 14.56 25.88 4.49
C ILE A 25 14.71 24.51 3.81
N TYR A 26 14.53 24.43 2.49
CA TYR A 26 14.75 23.22 1.70
C TYR A 26 16.24 22.83 1.67
N THR A 27 17.14 23.80 1.49
CA THR A 27 18.60 23.58 1.49
C THR A 27 19.16 23.29 2.89
N GLU A 28 18.65 23.95 3.95
CA GLU A 28 19.05 23.69 5.34
C GLU A 28 18.66 22.28 5.81
N LYS A 29 17.54 21.73 5.32
CA LYS A 29 17.10 20.36 5.62
C LYS A 29 17.86 19.26 4.86
N GLN A 30 18.54 19.60 3.76
CA GLN A 30 19.32 18.62 2.97
C GLN A 30 20.82 18.61 3.28
N GLY A 31 21.32 19.60 4.04
CA GLY A 31 22.76 19.77 4.23
C GLY A 31 23.45 20.18 2.93
N ASP A 32 24.63 20.78 3.02
CA ASP A 32 25.44 21.12 1.84
C ASP A 32 25.87 19.81 1.14
N GLN A 33 25.03 19.28 0.24
CA GLN A 33 25.26 18.10 -0.59
C GLN A 33 26.32 18.44 -1.64
N ARG A 34 27.52 18.82 -1.19
CA ARG A 34 28.64 19.01 -2.09
C ARG A 34 28.98 17.65 -2.68
N PRO A 35 28.99 17.53 -4.02
CA PRO A 35 29.43 16.31 -4.67
C PRO A 35 30.82 15.94 -4.18
N ALA A 36 30.96 14.73 -3.65
CA ALA A 36 32.23 14.25 -3.12
C ALA A 36 33.05 13.55 -4.22
N ALA A 37 34.38 13.54 -4.07
CA ALA A 37 35.25 12.85 -5.02
C ALA A 37 35.10 11.31 -4.96
N SER A 38 34.68 10.79 -3.81
CA SER A 38 34.40 9.37 -3.57
C SER A 38 33.11 9.22 -2.76
N GLU A 39 32.43 8.10 -2.98
CA GLU A 39 31.34 7.59 -2.16
C GLU A 39 31.69 7.50 -0.66
N LYS A 40 32.98 7.33 -0.33
CA LYS A 40 33.48 7.27 1.05
C LYS A 40 33.67 8.65 1.69
N ASP A 41 33.52 9.72 0.92
CA ASP A 41 33.61 11.11 1.37
C ASP A 41 32.28 11.87 1.21
N ALA A 42 31.24 11.17 0.74
CA ALA A 42 29.93 11.76 0.49
C ALA A 42 29.14 11.99 1.78
N THR A 43 28.10 12.80 1.64
CA THR A 43 27.15 13.13 2.70
C THR A 43 25.88 12.31 2.56
N TYR A 44 25.49 11.63 3.63
CA TYR A 44 24.31 10.76 3.71
C TYR A 44 23.36 11.26 4.79
N VAL A 45 22.06 10.94 4.65
CA VAL A 45 21.06 11.25 5.68
C VAL A 45 20.75 9.97 6.46
N ILE A 46 21.09 9.92 7.74
CA ILE A 46 20.84 8.77 8.62
C ILE A 46 19.90 9.23 9.74
N GLU A 47 18.70 8.66 9.82
CA GLU A 47 17.69 8.99 10.84
C GLU A 47 17.39 10.51 10.92
N GLY A 48 17.36 11.18 9.76
CA GLY A 48 17.13 12.63 9.66
C GLY A 48 18.33 13.50 10.01
N ARG A 49 19.49 12.92 10.33
CA ARG A 49 20.74 13.64 10.55
C ARG A 49 21.63 13.58 9.31
N VAL A 50 22.25 14.70 8.98
CA VAL A 50 23.23 14.82 7.90
C VAL A 50 24.58 14.32 8.41
N ILE A 51 25.13 13.29 7.77
CA ILE A 51 26.39 12.64 8.13
C ILE A 51 27.33 12.70 6.93
N THR A 52 28.39 13.50 7.04
CA THR A 52 29.48 13.53 6.07
C THR A 52 30.56 12.55 6.49
N LEU A 53 30.91 11.62 5.59
CA LEU A 53 32.02 10.71 5.81
C LEU A 53 33.33 11.37 5.39
N ALA A 54 34.43 10.98 6.02
CA ALA A 54 35.79 11.28 5.60
C ALA A 54 36.55 9.96 5.57
N ASN A 55 36.95 9.52 4.37
CA ASN A 55 37.56 8.21 4.12
C ASN A 55 36.74 7.04 4.71
N GLY A 56 35.41 7.15 4.64
CA GLY A 56 34.46 6.13 5.09
C GLY A 56 34.19 6.16 6.59
N ILE A 57 34.56 7.21 7.32
CA ILE A 57 34.32 7.33 8.76
C ILE A 57 33.74 8.70 9.08
N SER A 58 32.77 8.76 9.99
CA SER A 58 32.31 9.99 10.62
C SER A 58 32.17 9.79 12.13
N GLU A 59 32.59 10.78 12.91
CA GLU A 59 32.47 10.77 14.37
C GLU A 59 31.85 12.08 14.84
N LEU A 60 30.70 11.99 15.50
CA LEU A 60 29.98 13.13 16.07
C LEU A 60 29.75 12.92 17.57
N GLU A 61 29.64 13.98 18.36
CA GLU A 61 29.23 13.84 19.76
C GLU A 61 27.75 13.41 19.81
N ALA A 62 27.41 12.47 20.70
CA ALA A 62 26.02 12.01 20.83
C ALA A 62 25.07 13.11 21.33
N ALA A 63 25.60 14.05 22.10
CA ALA A 63 24.97 15.29 22.55
C ALA A 63 26.07 16.35 22.76
N PRO A 64 25.75 17.66 22.74
CA PRO A 64 26.75 18.70 22.98
C PRO A 64 27.53 18.49 24.28
N GLY A 65 28.84 18.31 24.19
CA GLY A 65 29.74 18.07 25.33
C GLY A 65 29.72 16.62 25.87
N SER A 66 29.11 15.68 25.15
CA SER A 66 29.08 14.27 25.52
C SER A 66 30.43 13.59 25.25
N ALA A 67 30.88 12.75 26.20
CA ALA A 67 32.01 11.85 25.97
C ALA A 67 31.66 10.69 25.01
N SER A 68 30.38 10.32 24.94
CA SER A 68 29.89 9.32 23.98
C SER A 68 29.82 9.93 22.58
N LYS A 69 30.28 9.16 21.60
CA LYS A 69 30.27 9.53 20.18
C LYS A 69 29.29 8.66 19.39
N ILE A 70 28.69 9.25 18.37
CA ILE A 70 28.05 8.55 17.27
C ILE A 70 29.13 8.31 16.22
N VAL A 71 29.46 7.05 15.97
CA VAL A 71 30.46 6.64 14.98
C VAL A 71 29.74 5.98 13.82
N THR A 72 29.84 6.57 12.63
CA THR A 72 29.34 5.98 11.38
C THR A 72 30.53 5.50 10.55
N ARG A 73 30.47 4.27 10.05
CA ARG A 73 31.58 3.65 9.30
C ARG A 73 31.10 2.93 8.05
N TYR A 74 31.89 3.07 6.99
CA TYR A 74 31.81 2.24 5.80
C TYR A 74 32.07 0.77 6.17
N PHE A 75 31.05 -0.07 5.98
CA PHE A 75 31.14 -1.50 6.25
C PHE A 75 31.62 -2.27 5.02
N GLY A 76 31.12 -1.91 3.84
CA GLY A 76 31.44 -2.58 2.56
C GLY A 76 30.25 -3.30 1.95
N ASN A 77 30.53 -4.42 1.28
CA ASN A 77 29.59 -5.15 0.43
C ASN A 77 29.07 -4.30 -0.74
N GLU A 78 29.93 -3.45 -1.30
CA GLU A 78 29.52 -2.57 -2.38
C GLU A 78 29.07 -3.32 -3.64
N VAL A 79 28.00 -2.82 -4.24
CA VAL A 79 27.59 -3.17 -5.60
C VAL A 79 27.66 -1.91 -6.44
N ARG A 80 28.25 -2.02 -7.64
CA ARG A 80 28.24 -0.95 -8.64
C ARG A 80 27.21 -1.27 -9.72
N LYS A 81 26.35 -0.30 -10.00
CA LYS A 81 25.23 -0.42 -10.93
C LYS A 81 24.65 0.96 -11.21
N ASP A 82 24.12 1.16 -12.41
CA ASP A 82 23.29 2.32 -12.72
C ASP A 82 21.94 2.21 -11.97
N LEU A 83 21.77 3.00 -10.90
CA LEU A 83 20.60 2.97 -10.02
C LEU A 83 19.52 3.96 -10.47
N ASN A 84 19.89 5.07 -11.10
CA ASN A 84 18.97 6.11 -11.56
C ASN A 84 18.66 6.05 -13.07
N GLY A 85 19.34 5.20 -13.83
CA GLY A 85 19.15 5.03 -15.27
C GLY A 85 19.83 6.12 -16.12
N ASP A 86 20.81 6.84 -15.59
CA ASP A 86 21.51 7.93 -16.30
C ASP A 86 22.70 7.45 -17.14
N GLY A 87 23.02 6.15 -17.10
CA GLY A 87 24.12 5.52 -17.82
C GLY A 87 25.48 5.60 -17.12
N ARG A 88 25.57 6.18 -15.92
CA ARG A 88 26.77 6.15 -15.06
C ARG A 88 26.61 5.05 -14.01
N GLU A 89 27.72 4.43 -13.64
CA GLU A 89 27.70 3.47 -12.53
C GLU A 89 27.68 4.20 -11.20
N ASP A 90 26.60 3.98 -10.45
CA ASP A 90 26.46 4.37 -9.05
C ASP A 90 26.97 3.26 -8.14
N VAL A 91 26.97 3.50 -6.84
CA VAL A 91 27.36 2.51 -5.85
C VAL A 91 26.38 2.43 -4.70
N ALA A 92 26.01 1.21 -4.30
CA ALA A 92 25.27 0.96 -3.07
C ALA A 92 26.09 0.09 -2.14
N PHE A 93 26.09 0.40 -0.85
CA PHE A 93 26.94 -0.27 0.14
C PHE A 93 26.33 -0.16 1.56
N LEU A 94 26.94 -0.87 2.51
CA LEU A 94 26.51 -0.84 3.91
C LEU A 94 27.28 0.18 4.74
N LEU A 95 26.53 0.88 5.60
CA LEU A 95 27.05 1.67 6.71
C LEU A 95 26.71 0.99 8.03
N THR A 96 27.63 1.09 8.99
CA THR A 96 27.33 0.82 10.40
C THR A 96 27.27 2.12 11.19
N GLN A 97 26.39 2.17 12.19
CA GLN A 97 26.36 3.26 13.16
C GLN A 97 26.33 2.74 14.59
N GLU A 98 27.20 3.30 15.43
CA GLU A 98 27.26 3.06 16.87
C GLU A 98 26.90 4.38 17.58
N THR A 99 25.82 4.41 18.37
CA THR A 99 25.29 5.65 18.99
C THR A 99 25.71 5.84 20.45
N GLY A 100 26.87 5.29 20.85
CA GLY A 100 27.40 5.40 22.21
C GLY A 100 26.79 4.42 23.23
N GLY A 101 25.97 3.45 22.78
CA GLY A 101 25.50 2.30 23.55
C GLY A 101 26.22 1.00 23.15
N SER A 102 25.57 -0.16 23.36
CA SER A 102 26.09 -1.48 22.92
C SER A 102 25.53 -1.97 21.58
N GLY A 103 24.74 -1.15 20.89
CA GLY A 103 24.09 -1.48 19.63
C GLY A 103 24.93 -1.02 18.43
N THR A 104 24.92 -1.82 17.37
CA THR A 104 25.50 -1.48 16.07
C THR A 104 24.38 -1.64 15.04
N PHE A 105 23.94 -0.54 14.47
CA PHE A 105 22.88 -0.50 13.47
C PHE A 105 23.48 -0.60 12.07
N PHE A 106 22.81 -1.35 11.19
CA PHE A 106 23.22 -1.53 9.80
C PHE A 106 22.25 -0.82 8.88
N TYR A 107 22.80 -0.05 7.95
CA TYR A 107 22.04 0.70 6.96
C TYR A 107 22.56 0.41 5.55
N VAL A 108 21.67 0.47 4.56
CA VAL A 108 22.02 0.52 3.14
C VAL A 108 21.95 1.97 2.69
N VAL A 109 22.96 2.41 1.95
CA VAL A 109 22.97 3.69 1.25
C VAL A 109 23.33 3.48 -0.22
N ALA A 110 22.81 4.36 -1.06
CA ALA A 110 23.27 4.58 -2.43
C ALA A 110 24.04 5.92 -2.50
N ALA A 111 25.10 5.93 -3.31
CA ALA A 111 25.81 7.14 -3.71
C ALA A 111 25.74 7.25 -5.23
N LEU A 112 25.00 8.26 -5.71
CA LEU A 112 24.84 8.54 -7.13
C LEU A 112 26.09 9.20 -7.68
N ASN A 113 26.61 8.68 -8.77
CA ASN A 113 27.79 9.18 -9.46
C ASN A 113 27.38 10.24 -10.49
N THR A 114 27.31 11.49 -10.07
CA THR A 114 26.96 12.61 -10.95
C THR A 114 28.19 13.14 -11.71
N GLU A 115 27.99 13.99 -12.71
CA GLU A 115 29.10 14.62 -13.45
C GLU A 115 30.05 15.43 -12.56
N THR A 116 29.53 15.91 -11.42
CA THR A 116 30.27 16.74 -10.46
C THR A 116 30.85 15.96 -9.29
N GLY A 117 30.51 14.67 -9.14
CA GLY A 117 30.94 13.81 -8.02
C GLY A 117 29.79 13.00 -7.41
N TYR A 118 30.07 12.36 -6.28
CA TYR A 118 29.13 11.48 -5.59
C TYR A 118 28.16 12.24 -4.69
N VAL A 119 26.88 11.91 -4.79
CA VAL A 119 25.78 12.47 -3.99
C VAL A 119 25.13 11.33 -3.21
N GLY A 120 25.12 11.42 -1.88
CA GLY A 120 24.66 10.36 -0.99
C GLY A 120 23.16 10.42 -0.71
N SER A 121 22.52 9.25 -0.68
CA SER A 121 21.10 9.09 -0.37
C SER A 121 20.80 9.07 1.12
N GLN A 122 19.51 9.08 1.44
CA GLN A 122 19.00 8.71 2.75
C GLN A 122 19.19 7.20 2.98
N ALA A 123 19.67 6.88 4.17
CA ALA A 123 19.96 5.53 4.61
C ALA A 123 18.67 4.73 4.89
N PHE A 124 18.63 3.50 4.37
CA PHE A 124 17.60 2.51 4.68
C PHE A 124 18.08 1.61 5.81
N LEU A 125 17.37 1.60 6.95
CA LEU A 125 17.72 0.77 8.10
C LEU A 125 17.42 -0.71 7.83
N LEU A 126 18.43 -1.57 7.95
CA LEU A 126 18.24 -3.03 7.90
C LEU A 126 17.92 -3.61 9.28
N GLY A 127 18.57 -3.10 10.34
CA GLY A 127 18.34 -3.54 11.72
C GLY A 127 19.52 -3.39 12.67
N ASP A 128 19.34 -3.86 13.91
CA ASP A 128 20.36 -3.85 14.99
C ASP A 128 21.09 -5.21 15.07
N ARG A 129 22.42 -5.16 14.96
CA ARG A 129 23.34 -6.31 15.09
C ARG A 129 22.90 -7.52 14.25
N ILE A 130 22.53 -7.25 13.01
CA ILE A 130 22.31 -8.28 11.98
C ILE A 130 23.64 -8.87 11.51
N ALA A 131 23.58 -9.98 10.77
CA ALA A 131 24.74 -10.56 10.08
C ALA A 131 24.65 -10.27 8.57
N PRO A 132 25.30 -9.22 8.04
CA PRO A 132 25.27 -8.92 6.61
C PRO A 132 25.96 -10.01 5.79
N GLN A 133 25.46 -10.26 4.57
CA GLN A 133 26.01 -11.27 3.66
C GLN A 133 26.49 -10.61 2.36
N THR A 134 25.59 -10.35 1.42
CA THR A 134 25.92 -9.79 0.09
C THR A 134 24.96 -8.66 -0.28
N ILE A 135 25.44 -7.72 -1.11
CA ILE A 135 24.57 -6.88 -1.92
C ILE A 135 24.79 -7.30 -3.37
N GLU A 136 23.71 -7.63 -4.06
CA GLU A 136 23.73 -8.14 -5.43
C GLU A 136 22.90 -7.26 -6.35
N SER A 137 23.29 -7.20 -7.62
CA SER A 137 22.49 -6.55 -8.65
C SER A 137 21.18 -7.31 -8.87
N GLY A 138 20.05 -6.61 -8.70
CA GLY A 138 18.72 -7.12 -9.01
C GLY A 138 18.28 -6.80 -10.45
N PRO A 139 17.10 -7.27 -10.88
CA PRO A 139 16.50 -6.92 -12.17
C PRO A 139 16.26 -5.41 -12.32
N GLY A 140 16.37 -4.87 -13.53
CA GLY A 140 16.20 -3.43 -13.77
C GLY A 140 17.24 -2.62 -13.00
N ASN A 141 16.81 -1.58 -12.28
CA ASN A 141 17.67 -0.72 -11.46
C ASN A 141 17.61 -1.07 -9.96
N THR A 142 17.27 -2.32 -9.63
CA THR A 142 17.13 -2.77 -8.23
C THR A 142 18.41 -3.40 -7.70
N ILE A 143 18.54 -3.43 -6.37
CA ILE A 143 19.56 -4.16 -5.64
C ILE A 143 18.91 -5.13 -4.65
N VAL A 144 19.61 -6.22 -4.32
CA VAL A 144 19.15 -7.21 -3.35
C VAL A 144 20.17 -7.31 -2.23
N VAL A 145 19.74 -6.99 -1.01
CA VAL A 145 20.59 -6.97 0.18
C VAL A 145 20.27 -8.18 1.03
N ASN A 146 21.19 -9.13 1.08
CA ASN A 146 21.06 -10.37 1.85
C ASN A 146 21.72 -10.22 3.22
N TYR A 147 21.00 -10.61 4.26
CA TYR A 147 21.48 -10.59 5.64
C TYR A 147 20.78 -11.65 6.47
N ALA A 148 21.35 -12.04 7.60
CA ALA A 148 20.67 -12.86 8.59
C ALA A 148 20.26 -12.02 9.80
N ASP A 149 19.08 -12.31 10.32
CA ASP A 149 18.49 -11.73 11.52
C ASP A 149 18.17 -12.82 12.54
N ARG A 150 17.76 -12.43 13.74
CA ARG A 150 17.35 -13.35 14.82
C ARG A 150 15.91 -13.81 14.61
N GLN A 151 15.57 -14.95 15.22
CA GLN A 151 14.16 -15.35 15.32
C GLN A 151 13.40 -14.41 16.26
N PRO A 152 12.09 -14.22 16.04
CA PRO A 152 11.26 -13.44 16.96
C PRO A 152 11.40 -13.95 18.42
N GLY A 153 11.82 -13.07 19.32
CA GLY A 153 11.97 -13.38 20.75
C GLY A 153 13.34 -13.90 21.18
N GLU A 154 14.29 -14.12 20.26
CA GLU A 154 15.67 -14.44 20.64
C GLU A 154 16.37 -13.24 21.30
N PRO A 155 17.23 -13.46 22.31
CA PRO A 155 17.98 -12.38 22.95
C PRO A 155 19.02 -11.79 21.98
N MET A 156 19.41 -10.53 22.17
CA MET A 156 20.41 -9.87 21.31
C MET A 156 21.83 -10.48 21.41
N THR A 157 22.07 -11.36 22.39
CA THR A 157 23.28 -12.18 22.50
C THR A 157 23.26 -13.41 21.59
N ALA A 158 22.09 -13.82 21.09
CA ALA A 158 21.96 -14.88 20.10
C ALA A 158 22.56 -14.44 18.77
N ARG A 159 23.13 -15.42 18.04
CA ARG A 159 23.68 -15.19 16.70
C ARG A 159 22.52 -15.14 15.69
N PRO A 160 22.46 -14.12 14.81
CA PRO A 160 21.51 -14.09 13.71
C PRO A 160 21.59 -15.37 12.86
N SER A 161 20.44 -15.95 12.52
CA SER A 161 20.33 -17.25 11.85
C SER A 161 19.23 -17.33 10.79
N VAL A 162 18.28 -16.39 10.79
CA VAL A 162 17.17 -16.31 9.84
C VAL A 162 17.59 -15.46 8.66
N GLY A 163 17.80 -16.08 7.49
CA GLY A 163 18.09 -15.34 6.26
C GLY A 163 16.93 -14.44 5.83
N LYS A 164 17.24 -13.19 5.51
CA LYS A 164 16.34 -12.16 4.99
C LYS A 164 16.98 -11.50 3.76
N SER A 165 16.13 -11.00 2.87
CA SER A 165 16.55 -10.23 1.70
C SER A 165 15.69 -8.99 1.58
N ALA A 166 16.30 -7.81 1.57
CA ALA A 166 15.64 -6.56 1.22
C ALA A 166 15.87 -6.29 -0.27
N ARG A 167 14.80 -6.09 -1.05
CA ARG A 167 14.91 -5.74 -2.46
C ARG A 167 14.67 -4.24 -2.58
N LEU A 168 15.70 -3.48 -2.88
CA LEU A 168 15.64 -2.02 -2.83
C LEU A 168 15.68 -1.42 -4.23
N ILE A 169 14.89 -0.37 -4.43
CA ILE A 169 14.96 0.53 -5.58
C ILE A 169 15.25 1.95 -5.09
N LEU A 170 16.10 2.68 -5.81
CA LEU A 170 16.38 4.08 -5.49
C LEU A 170 15.35 4.98 -6.17
N ASP A 171 14.68 5.81 -5.38
CA ASP A 171 13.97 6.99 -5.85
C ASP A 171 14.99 8.13 -5.98
N ALA A 172 15.42 8.41 -7.20
CA ALA A 172 16.47 9.39 -7.49
C ALA A 172 16.01 10.84 -7.25
N GLU A 173 14.70 11.13 -7.32
CA GLU A 173 14.16 12.47 -7.03
C GLU A 173 14.15 12.73 -5.52
N ALA A 174 13.74 11.74 -4.73
CA ALA A 174 13.70 11.83 -3.28
C ALA A 174 15.04 11.50 -2.60
N MET A 175 16.02 10.96 -3.34
CA MET A 175 17.26 10.38 -2.81
C MET A 175 17.01 9.35 -1.69
N GLN A 176 16.05 8.45 -1.91
CA GLN A 176 15.59 7.47 -0.91
C GLN A 176 15.51 6.06 -1.49
N LEU A 177 16.01 5.07 -0.74
CA LEU A 177 15.81 3.66 -1.06
C LEU A 177 14.43 3.20 -0.54
N LYS A 178 13.70 2.46 -1.38
CA LYS A 178 12.39 1.87 -1.07
C LYS A 178 12.45 0.35 -1.21
N ASP A 179 11.85 -0.38 -0.27
CA ASP A 179 11.70 -1.83 -0.40
C ASP A 179 10.53 -2.17 -1.32
N ILE A 180 10.80 -2.85 -2.43
CA ILE A 180 9.78 -3.23 -3.41
C ILE A 180 8.88 -4.37 -2.91
N ASN A 181 9.31 -5.12 -1.89
CA ASN A 181 8.52 -6.18 -1.29
C ASN A 181 7.63 -5.67 -0.15
N ASP A 182 7.81 -4.43 0.32
CA ASP A 182 6.93 -3.79 1.30
C ASP A 182 5.62 -3.28 0.65
N GLN A 183 5.37 -3.66 -0.61
CA GLN A 183 4.04 -3.63 -1.18
C GLN A 183 3.20 -4.72 -0.49
N THR A 184 2.61 -4.39 0.66
CA THR A 184 1.63 -5.23 1.36
C THR A 184 0.60 -5.75 0.35
N ILE A 185 0.64 -7.05 0.07
CA ILE A 185 -0.42 -7.73 -0.67
C ILE A 185 -1.61 -7.87 0.29
N GLY A 186 -2.52 -6.90 0.22
CA GLY A 186 -3.73 -6.82 1.06
C GLY A 186 -3.92 -5.43 1.67
N GLY A 187 -5.17 -5.03 1.89
CA GLY A 187 -5.53 -3.72 2.46
C GLY A 187 -5.72 -2.59 1.45
N GLN A 188 -5.56 -2.87 0.15
CA GLN A 188 -5.89 -1.90 -0.90
C GLN A 188 -7.38 -1.56 -0.85
N THR A 189 -7.66 -0.25 -0.80
CA THR A 189 -9.00 0.30 -0.82
C THR A 189 -9.21 1.16 -2.06
N ASP A 190 -10.45 1.28 -2.52
CA ASP A 190 -10.83 2.29 -3.52
C ASP A 190 -10.93 3.68 -2.88
N GLU A 191 -11.31 4.70 -3.68
CA GLU A 191 -11.48 6.09 -3.22
C GLU A 191 -12.50 6.25 -2.08
N HIS A 192 -13.40 5.27 -1.92
CA HIS A 192 -14.42 5.23 -0.87
C HIS A 192 -14.02 4.36 0.34
N GLY A 193 -12.80 3.82 0.35
CA GLY A 193 -12.31 2.97 1.44
C GLY A 193 -12.73 1.49 1.34
N CYS A 194 -13.25 1.04 0.20
CA CYS A 194 -13.71 -0.34 0.03
C CYS A 194 -12.58 -1.27 -0.37
N LEU A 195 -12.46 -2.40 0.34
CA LEU A 195 -11.40 -3.39 0.11
C LEU A 195 -11.59 -4.15 -1.22
N ILE A 196 -10.89 -3.68 -2.25
CA ILE A 196 -11.03 -4.17 -3.64
C ILE A 196 -10.68 -5.66 -3.73
N ALA A 197 -9.57 -6.07 -3.14
CA ALA A 197 -9.10 -7.46 -3.19
C ALA A 197 -10.03 -8.44 -2.44
N ALA A 198 -10.81 -7.96 -1.45
CA ALA A 198 -11.82 -8.75 -0.76
C ALA A 198 -13.16 -8.79 -1.51
N GLY A 199 -13.27 -8.04 -2.62
CA GLY A 199 -14.46 -8.00 -3.46
C GLY A 199 -15.50 -6.97 -3.06
N TYR A 200 -15.15 -6.02 -2.17
CA TYR A 200 -16.04 -4.93 -1.82
C TYR A 200 -16.02 -3.86 -2.91
N SER A 201 -17.20 -3.33 -3.21
CA SER A 201 -17.41 -2.19 -4.11
C SER A 201 -18.29 -1.16 -3.41
N TRP A 202 -18.01 0.11 -3.65
CA TRP A 202 -18.85 1.19 -3.14
C TRP A 202 -20.28 1.13 -3.71
N CYS A 203 -21.26 1.13 -2.82
CA CYS A 203 -22.68 1.22 -3.15
C CYS A 203 -23.19 2.64 -2.87
N GLU A 204 -23.35 3.44 -3.93
CA GLU A 204 -23.86 4.82 -3.82
C GLU A 204 -25.23 4.90 -3.14
N ALA A 205 -26.10 3.95 -3.42
CA ALA A 205 -27.47 3.95 -2.92
C ALA A 205 -27.55 3.79 -1.39
N ARG A 206 -26.54 3.17 -0.77
CA ARG A 206 -26.48 2.89 0.67
C ARG A 206 -25.33 3.59 1.39
N GLN A 207 -24.45 4.26 0.64
CA GLN A 207 -23.23 4.89 1.16
C GLN A 207 -22.39 3.89 1.98
N ALA A 208 -22.21 2.67 1.44
CA ALA A 208 -21.52 1.58 2.12
C ALA A 208 -20.76 0.68 1.14
N CYS A 209 -19.72 0.01 1.63
CA CYS A 209 -18.97 -0.99 0.89
C CYS A 209 -19.72 -2.33 0.91
N GLU A 210 -20.13 -2.83 -0.26
CA GLU A 210 -20.92 -4.05 -0.39
C GLU A 210 -20.33 -4.99 -1.44
N ARG A 211 -20.62 -6.29 -1.29
CA ARG A 211 -20.26 -7.32 -2.27
C ARG A 211 -21.50 -7.60 -3.10
N SER A 212 -21.45 -7.30 -4.39
CA SER A 212 -22.60 -7.40 -5.31
C SER A 212 -23.19 -8.81 -5.46
N TRP A 213 -22.46 -9.85 -5.04
CA TRP A 213 -22.95 -11.23 -5.00
C TRP A 213 -23.60 -11.64 -3.68
N GLU A 214 -23.47 -10.85 -2.61
CA GLU A 214 -24.13 -11.11 -1.34
C GLU A 214 -25.44 -10.32 -1.20
N GLN A 215 -25.48 -9.10 -1.76
CA GLN A 215 -26.63 -8.22 -1.68
C GLN A 215 -26.72 -7.27 -2.88
N TYR A 216 -27.94 -6.96 -3.31
CA TYR A 216 -28.20 -5.95 -4.33
C TYR A 216 -28.07 -4.51 -3.76
N CYS A 217 -27.24 -3.68 -4.40
CA CYS A 217 -27.04 -2.28 -4.04
C CYS A 217 -28.26 -1.43 -4.46
N THR A 218 -29.14 -1.12 -3.50
CA THR A 218 -30.30 -0.24 -3.72
C THR A 218 -30.66 0.56 -2.46
N ALA A 219 -31.29 1.71 -2.65
CA ALA A 219 -31.59 2.66 -1.57
C ALA A 219 -32.81 2.24 -0.75
N THR A 220 -33.69 1.40 -1.32
CA THR A 220 -34.94 1.00 -0.68
C THR A 220 -34.74 -0.26 0.17
N GLN A 221 -35.26 -0.23 1.39
CA GLN A 221 -35.34 -1.44 2.22
C GLN A 221 -36.26 -2.48 1.56
N PRO A 222 -35.82 -3.73 1.40
CA PRO A 222 -36.65 -4.75 0.79
C PRO A 222 -37.81 -5.13 1.72
N LYS A 223 -38.96 -5.42 1.11
CA LYS A 223 -40.06 -6.10 1.78
C LYS A 223 -39.85 -7.61 1.68
N THR A 224 -39.58 -8.23 2.81
CA THR A 224 -39.38 -9.68 2.90
C THR A 224 -40.69 -10.39 3.16
N VAL A 225 -40.94 -11.46 2.40
CA VAL A 225 -42.05 -12.39 2.58
C VAL A 225 -41.54 -13.82 2.58
N THR A 226 -42.29 -14.74 3.19
CA THR A 226 -41.91 -16.15 3.24
C THR A 226 -43.00 -16.99 2.59
N PHE A 227 -42.63 -17.79 1.61
CA PHE A 227 -43.48 -18.81 1.01
C PHE A 227 -43.17 -20.17 1.63
N GLN A 228 -44.20 -20.89 2.02
CA GLN A 228 -44.11 -22.29 2.43
C GLN A 228 -44.47 -23.17 1.24
N CYS A 229 -43.57 -24.08 0.88
CA CYS A 229 -43.66 -24.96 -0.27
C CYS A 229 -43.98 -26.40 0.16
N ALA A 230 -44.18 -27.27 -0.83
CA ALA A 230 -44.19 -28.71 -0.60
C ALA A 230 -42.87 -29.20 0.03
N ASP A 231 -42.92 -30.38 0.65
CA ASP A 231 -41.75 -31.06 1.26
C ASP A 231 -41.06 -30.22 2.36
N ASP A 232 -41.85 -29.43 3.11
CA ASP A 232 -41.42 -28.52 4.19
C ASP A 232 -40.33 -27.51 3.78
N ARG A 233 -40.24 -27.21 2.49
CA ARG A 233 -39.31 -26.21 1.95
C ARG A 233 -39.86 -24.80 2.14
N THR A 234 -38.97 -23.84 2.23
CA THR A 234 -39.33 -22.42 2.34
C THR A 234 -38.54 -21.56 1.39
N ILE A 235 -39.18 -20.53 0.84
CA ILE A 235 -38.54 -19.47 0.07
C ILE A 235 -38.79 -18.17 0.82
N GLN A 236 -37.75 -17.58 1.39
CA GLN A 236 -37.81 -16.19 1.86
C GLN A 236 -37.40 -15.29 0.71
N ALA A 237 -38.31 -14.44 0.24
CA ALA A 237 -38.09 -13.52 -0.88
C ALA A 237 -38.14 -12.07 -0.41
N SER A 238 -37.08 -11.32 -0.71
CA SER A 238 -36.91 -9.92 -0.39
C SER A 238 -37.08 -9.08 -1.66
N PHE A 239 -38.20 -8.37 -1.74
CA PHE A 239 -38.57 -7.54 -2.88
C PHE A 239 -38.25 -6.07 -2.65
N TYR A 240 -37.57 -5.44 -3.60
CA TYR A 240 -37.16 -4.04 -3.53
C TYR A 240 -38.25 -3.13 -4.11
N ILE A 241 -39.05 -2.51 -3.23
CA ILE A 241 -40.17 -1.65 -3.65
C ILE A 241 -39.63 -0.40 -4.35
N GLY A 242 -40.10 -0.15 -5.58
CA GLY A 242 -39.63 0.98 -6.39
C GLY A 242 -38.31 0.75 -7.14
N ASP A 243 -37.64 -0.39 -6.94
CA ASP A 243 -36.45 -0.81 -7.69
C ASP A 243 -36.46 -2.33 -7.87
N ASP A 244 -37.42 -2.80 -8.68
CA ASP A 244 -37.76 -4.21 -8.84
C ASP A 244 -36.82 -5.00 -9.77
N LYS A 245 -35.59 -4.50 -9.97
CA LYS A 245 -34.59 -5.10 -10.88
C LYS A 245 -34.07 -6.44 -10.39
N TYR A 246 -34.10 -6.68 -9.09
CA TYR A 246 -33.64 -7.92 -8.47
C TYR A 246 -34.61 -8.39 -7.38
N VAL A 247 -34.52 -9.67 -7.05
CA VAL A 247 -35.07 -10.25 -5.83
C VAL A 247 -33.96 -11.00 -5.10
N ASP A 248 -33.89 -10.82 -3.79
CA ASP A 248 -32.98 -11.61 -2.95
C ASP A 248 -33.76 -12.76 -2.34
N LEU A 249 -33.26 -13.98 -2.53
CA LEU A 249 -33.88 -15.22 -2.07
C LEU A 249 -33.00 -15.89 -1.03
N VAL A 250 -33.60 -16.34 0.06
CA VAL A 250 -33.02 -17.30 1.01
C VAL A 250 -33.86 -18.56 0.98
N LEU A 251 -33.25 -19.65 0.54
CA LEU A 251 -33.92 -20.93 0.39
C LEU A 251 -33.73 -21.80 1.65
N SER A 252 -34.64 -22.73 1.91
CA SER A 252 -34.53 -23.67 3.04
C SER A 252 -33.29 -24.56 3.00
N ASP A 253 -32.65 -24.71 1.84
CA ASP A 253 -31.37 -25.42 1.67
C ASP A 253 -30.14 -24.55 2.05
N GLY A 254 -30.36 -23.32 2.49
CA GLY A 254 -29.32 -22.38 2.94
C GLY A 254 -28.73 -21.50 1.84
N ARG A 255 -29.09 -21.72 0.57
CA ARG A 255 -28.60 -20.88 -0.54
C ARG A 255 -29.20 -19.47 -0.46
N LYS A 256 -28.35 -18.49 -0.77
CA LYS A 256 -28.71 -17.08 -0.93
C LYS A 256 -28.44 -16.65 -2.37
N LEU A 257 -29.41 -16.00 -2.99
CA LEU A 257 -29.37 -15.68 -4.42
C LEU A 257 -29.98 -14.30 -4.67
N SER A 258 -29.25 -13.41 -5.33
CA SER A 258 -29.82 -12.22 -5.95
C SER A 258 -30.11 -12.52 -7.42
N VAL A 259 -31.38 -12.51 -7.80
CA VAL A 259 -31.82 -12.93 -9.14
C VAL A 259 -32.40 -11.74 -9.90
N PRO A 260 -31.91 -11.44 -11.12
CA PRO A 260 -32.41 -10.30 -11.87
C PRO A 260 -33.82 -10.56 -12.40
N ARG A 261 -34.59 -9.48 -12.53
CA ARG A 261 -35.94 -9.52 -13.10
C ARG A 261 -35.86 -9.88 -14.58
N ALA A 262 -36.76 -10.76 -14.99
CA ALA A 262 -36.92 -11.19 -16.37
C ALA A 262 -38.30 -10.80 -16.90
N LEU A 263 -38.39 -10.64 -18.22
CA LEU A 263 -39.67 -10.35 -18.88
C LEU A 263 -40.68 -11.47 -18.62
N SER A 264 -41.93 -11.07 -18.37
CA SER A 264 -43.05 -11.98 -18.11
C SER A 264 -44.36 -11.35 -18.56
N ALA A 265 -45.31 -12.20 -19.01
CA ALA A 265 -46.67 -11.80 -19.34
C ALA A 265 -47.56 -11.61 -18.11
N SER A 266 -47.27 -12.28 -16.98
CA SER A 266 -48.06 -12.20 -15.75
C SER A 266 -47.23 -12.53 -14.52
N GLY A 267 -47.41 -11.76 -13.45
CA GLY A 267 -46.65 -11.92 -12.21
C GLY A 267 -45.21 -11.43 -12.34
N ALA A 268 -44.45 -11.59 -11.26
CA ALA A 268 -43.05 -11.18 -11.19
C ALA A 268 -42.15 -12.39 -11.43
N ARG A 269 -41.43 -12.39 -12.56
CA ARG A 269 -40.47 -13.42 -12.94
C ARG A 269 -39.06 -12.89 -12.74
N TYR A 270 -38.21 -13.68 -12.10
CA TYR A 270 -36.79 -13.41 -11.90
C TYR A 270 -36.01 -14.62 -12.38
N ALA A 271 -35.02 -14.42 -13.24
CA ALA A 271 -34.28 -15.53 -13.84
C ALA A 271 -32.83 -15.17 -14.10
N LYS A 272 -31.93 -16.15 -14.00
CA LYS A 272 -30.58 -16.01 -14.57
C LYS A 272 -30.65 -15.93 -16.09
N ALA A 273 -29.67 -15.27 -16.70
CA ALA A 273 -29.62 -15.06 -18.15
C ALA A 273 -29.57 -16.38 -18.96
N ASP A 274 -29.02 -17.44 -18.38
CA ASP A 274 -28.93 -18.79 -18.96
C ASP A 274 -30.15 -19.66 -18.65
N GLU A 275 -31.18 -19.10 -18.00
CA GLU A 275 -32.38 -19.80 -17.50
C GLU A 275 -32.11 -20.99 -16.57
N SER A 276 -30.89 -21.14 -16.06
CA SER A 276 -30.52 -22.22 -15.12
C SER A 276 -31.24 -22.12 -13.77
N PHE A 277 -31.82 -20.96 -13.48
CA PHE A 277 -32.61 -20.69 -12.28
C PHE A 277 -33.70 -19.68 -12.61
N VAL A 278 -34.94 -20.02 -12.26
CA VAL A 278 -36.12 -19.17 -12.44
C VAL A 278 -36.92 -19.18 -11.15
N PHE A 279 -37.16 -18.02 -10.57
CA PHE A 279 -38.13 -17.80 -9.52
C PHE A 279 -39.32 -17.02 -10.09
N TRP A 280 -40.52 -17.51 -9.86
CA TRP A 280 -41.74 -16.85 -10.32
C TRP A 280 -42.69 -16.66 -9.14
N ASN A 281 -43.08 -15.41 -8.89
CA ASN A 281 -44.13 -15.07 -7.93
C ASN A 281 -45.38 -14.54 -8.65
N LYS A 282 -46.56 -15.02 -8.22
CA LYS A 282 -47.87 -14.60 -8.73
C LYS A 282 -48.86 -14.43 -7.58
N GLY A 283 -48.97 -13.21 -7.07
CA GLY A 283 -49.79 -12.93 -5.89
C GLY A 283 -49.25 -13.71 -4.69
N ASP A 284 -50.10 -14.54 -4.09
CA ASP A 284 -49.75 -15.32 -2.89
C ASP A 284 -49.09 -16.67 -3.21
N THR A 285 -48.76 -16.94 -4.48
CA THR A 285 -48.08 -18.19 -4.87
C THR A 285 -46.70 -17.95 -5.48
N ALA A 286 -45.84 -18.96 -5.37
CA ALA A 286 -44.52 -18.94 -6.01
C ALA A 286 -44.04 -20.35 -6.39
N PHE A 287 -43.02 -20.41 -7.26
CA PHE A 287 -42.26 -21.63 -7.55
C PHE A 287 -40.84 -21.30 -8.02
N ILE A 288 -39.96 -22.30 -7.95
CA ILE A 288 -38.60 -22.24 -8.49
C ILE A 288 -38.37 -23.40 -9.44
N THR A 289 -37.81 -23.10 -10.61
CA THR A 289 -37.30 -24.07 -11.58
C THR A 289 -35.78 -23.93 -11.68
N GLU A 290 -35.07 -25.06 -11.71
CA GLU A 290 -33.60 -25.09 -11.82
C GLU A 290 -33.14 -25.94 -13.01
N ALA A 291 -31.85 -25.89 -13.33
CA ALA A 291 -31.23 -26.62 -14.44
C ALA A 291 -31.65 -28.10 -14.44
N GLY A 292 -32.30 -28.54 -15.53
CA GLY A 292 -32.94 -29.84 -15.65
C GLY A 292 -34.46 -29.78 -15.85
N GLY A 293 -35.07 -28.59 -15.77
CA GLY A 293 -36.46 -28.34 -16.18
C GLY A 293 -37.54 -28.74 -15.16
N GLY A 294 -37.14 -29.26 -14.00
CA GLY A 294 -38.04 -29.60 -12.90
C GLY A 294 -38.24 -28.44 -11.93
N GLU A 295 -39.46 -28.31 -11.38
CA GLU A 295 -39.73 -27.43 -10.24
C GLU A 295 -39.09 -28.02 -8.98
N THR A 296 -38.06 -27.35 -8.46
CA THR A 296 -37.41 -27.76 -7.20
C THR A 296 -38.12 -27.20 -5.99
N TYR A 297 -38.86 -26.09 -6.14
CA TYR A 297 -39.78 -25.59 -5.13
C TYR A 297 -41.14 -25.41 -5.79
N LYS A 298 -42.14 -26.17 -5.34
CA LYS A 298 -43.47 -26.26 -5.94
C LYS A 298 -44.57 -26.06 -4.90
N ASN A 299 -45.75 -25.67 -5.37
CA ASN A 299 -46.94 -25.40 -4.54
C ASN A 299 -46.64 -24.43 -3.38
N CYS A 300 -45.80 -23.42 -3.62
CA CYS A 300 -45.45 -22.47 -2.57
C CYS A 300 -46.56 -21.44 -2.38
N ILE A 301 -46.97 -21.24 -1.13
CA ILE A 301 -48.02 -20.30 -0.73
C ILE A 301 -47.45 -19.34 0.31
N LEU A 302 -47.83 -18.07 0.21
CA LEU A 302 -47.44 -17.02 1.14
C LEU A 302 -47.94 -17.37 2.55
N LYS A 303 -47.05 -17.23 3.53
CA LYS A 303 -47.34 -17.44 4.95
C LYS A 303 -47.73 -16.14 5.65
#